data_AF-A0A9X5CE91-F1
#
_entry.id   AF-A0A9X5CE91-F1
#
_cell.length_a   1.000
_cell.length_b   1.000
_cell.length_c   1.000
_cell.angle_alpha   90.00
_cell.angle_beta   90.00
_cell.angle_gamma   90.00
#
_symmetry.space_group_name_H-M   'P 1'
#
loop_
_entity.id
_entity.type
_entity.pdbx_description
1 polymer ?
#
loop_
_entity_poly.entity_id
_entity_poly.type
_entity_poly.pdbx_seq_one_letter_code
_entity_poly.pdbx_strand_id
1 'polypeptide(L)'
;MKQTLFTKQLAEYFNIYLPINKKCSKNTISSYADGFVALFQFFKEIKGIPHYRINYSDLTTKTMDEYLLWLQNEKNYSAASQKQRPVF
;
A
#
# COMPACT_ATOMS: atom_id res chain seq x y z
N MET A 1 15.42 -1.24 15.30
CA MET A 1 14.41 -2.12 14.65
C MET A 1 14.95 -2.58 13.30
N LYS A 2 14.85 -3.86 12.94
CA LYS A 2 15.21 -4.33 11.59
C LYS A 2 14.09 -3.90 10.63
N GLN A 3 14.31 -2.83 9.87
CA GLN A 3 13.44 -2.48 8.73
C GLN A 3 13.79 -3.37 7.55
N THR A 4 12.78 -3.89 6.85
CA THR A 4 13.01 -4.60 5.59
C THR A 4 13.48 -3.61 4.51
N LEU A 5 14.12 -4.15 3.47
CA LEU A 5 14.50 -3.36 2.30
C LEU A 5 13.27 -2.66 1.70
N PHE A 6 12.12 -3.34 1.68
CA PHE A 6 10.84 -2.79 1.26
C PHE A 6 10.44 -1.53 2.06
N THR A 7 10.47 -1.56 3.39
CA THR A 7 10.10 -0.39 4.20
C THR A 7 11.02 0.81 3.94
N LYS A 8 12.32 0.56 3.69
CA LYS A 8 13.29 1.61 3.36
C LYS A 8 12.98 2.24 1.99
N GLN A 9 12.78 1.41 0.96
CA GLN A 9 12.46 1.87 -0.38
C GLN A 9 11.11 2.57 -0.43
N LEU A 10 10.14 2.13 0.36
CA LEU A 10 8.85 2.80 0.48
C LEU A 10 8.99 4.20 1.09
N ALA A 11 9.79 4.35 2.14
CA ALA A 11 10.07 5.66 2.72
C ALA A 11 10.75 6.59 1.70
N GLU A 12 11.65 6.07 0.87
CA GLU A 12 12.29 6.81 -0.22
C GLU A 12 11.30 7.21 -1.32
N TYR A 13 10.36 6.31 -1.66
CA TYR A 13 9.30 6.60 -2.63
C TYR A 13 8.41 7.77 -2.18
N PHE A 14 8.01 7.81 -0.90
CA PHE A 14 7.17 8.88 -0.36
C PHE A 14 7.92 10.21 -0.16
N ASN A 15 9.18 10.17 0.25
CA ASN A 15 9.95 11.37 0.58
C ASN A 15 10.75 11.95 -0.59
N ILE A 16 11.10 11.14 -1.58
CA ILE A 16 11.94 11.55 -2.71
C ILE A 16 11.16 11.44 -4.00
N TYR A 17 10.67 10.25 -4.36
CA TYR A 17 10.10 10.04 -5.70
C TYR A 17 8.80 10.83 -5.94
N LEU A 18 7.80 10.68 -5.07
CA LEU A 18 6.53 11.38 -5.21
C LEU A 18 6.65 12.93 -5.20
N PRO A 19 7.36 13.54 -4.24
CA PRO A 19 7.48 15.00 -4.19
C PRO A 19 8.45 15.57 -5.24
N ILE A 20 9.62 14.93 -5.46
CA ILE A 20 10.68 15.52 -6.29
C ILE A 20 10.52 15.14 -7.76
N ASN A 21 10.25 13.87 -8.07
CA ASN A 21 10.17 13.40 -9.45
C ASN A 21 8.77 13.59 -10.02
N LYS A 22 7.73 13.19 -9.28
CA LYS A 22 6.34 13.24 -9.76
C LYS A 22 5.64 14.59 -9.50
N LYS A 23 6.28 15.50 -8.75
CA LYS A 23 5.73 16.81 -8.30
C LYS A 23 4.31 16.69 -7.73
N CYS A 24 4.03 15.58 -7.04
CA CYS A 24 2.71 15.34 -6.47
C CYS A 24 2.42 16.34 -5.36
N SER A 25 1.18 16.85 -5.32
CA SER A 25 0.72 17.67 -4.21
C SER A 25 0.73 16.86 -2.90
N LYS A 26 0.83 17.53 -1.76
CA LYS A 26 0.73 16.88 -0.44
C LYS A 26 -0.55 16.03 -0.30
N ASN A 27 -1.66 16.47 -0.90
CA ASN A 27 -2.93 15.74 -0.91
C ASN A 27 -2.84 14.46 -1.72
N THR A 28 -2.13 14.49 -2.86
CA THR A 28 -1.88 13.28 -3.67
C THR A 28 -0.98 12.31 -2.90
N ILE A 29 0.09 12.80 -2.28
CA ILE A 29 0.99 11.96 -1.45
C ILE A 29 0.22 11.31 -0.30
N SER A 30 -0.64 12.07 0.39
CA SER A 30 -1.52 11.55 1.45
C SER A 30 -2.48 10.48 0.91
N SER A 31 -3.07 10.70 -0.27
CA SER A 31 -3.95 9.71 -0.90
C SER A 31 -3.24 8.40 -1.24
N TYR A 32 -1.96 8.48 -1.64
CA TYR A 32 -1.13 7.29 -1.85
C TYR A 32 -0.81 6.60 -0.51
N ALA A 33 -0.47 7.39 0.53
CA ALA A 33 -0.19 6.87 1.87
C ALA A 33 -1.40 6.11 2.43
N ASP A 34 -2.61 6.64 2.26
CA ASP A 34 -3.86 5.97 2.66
C ASP A 34 -4.01 4.59 2.00
N GLY A 35 -3.59 4.45 0.73
CA GLY A 35 -3.58 3.17 0.03
C GLY A 35 -2.63 2.16 0.66
N PHE A 36 -1.41 2.58 1.01
CA PHE A 36 -0.45 1.73 1.70
C PHE A 36 -0.87 1.39 3.14
N VAL A 37 -1.55 2.31 3.84
CA VAL A 37 -2.15 2.01 5.14
C VAL A 37 -3.16 0.87 5.03
N ALA A 38 -4.03 0.90 4.02
CA ALA A 38 -4.97 -0.19 3.77
C ALA A 38 -4.26 -1.51 3.46
N LEU A 39 -3.18 -1.48 2.67
CA LEU A 39 -2.37 -2.67 2.39
C LEU A 39 -1.74 -3.25 3.68
N PHE A 40 -1.18 -2.40 4.54
CA PHE A 40 -0.60 -2.84 5.82
C PHE A 40 -1.62 -3.39 6.79
N GLN A 41 -2.83 -2.82 6.76
CA GLN A 41 -3.95 -3.32 7.53
C GLN A 41 -4.35 -4.71 7.05
N PHE A 42 -4.47 -4.94 5.74
CA PHE A 42 -4.69 -6.27 5.17
C PHE A 42 -3.62 -7.29 5.60
N PHE A 43 -2.33 -6.93 5.49
CA PHE A 43 -1.25 -7.83 5.91
C PHE A 43 -1.32 -8.16 7.41
N LYS A 44 -1.72 -7.20 8.24
CA LYS A 44 -1.87 -7.42 9.68
C LYS A 44 -3.08 -8.29 10.00
N GLU A 45 -4.24 -8.03 9.41
CA GLU A 45 -5.51 -8.69 9.75
C GLU A 45 -5.64 -10.08 9.10
N ILE A 46 -5.24 -10.22 7.83
CA ILE A 46 -5.41 -11.46 7.07
C ILE A 46 -4.17 -12.35 7.14
N LYS A 47 -2.97 -11.77 7.04
CA LYS A 47 -1.72 -12.55 7.04
C LYS A 47 -1.04 -12.62 8.41
N GLY A 48 -1.44 -11.80 9.38
CA GLY A 48 -0.76 -11.70 10.67
C GLY A 48 0.66 -11.11 10.57
N ILE A 49 1.02 -10.51 9.44
CA ILE A 49 2.36 -9.98 9.18
C ILE A 49 2.36 -8.49 9.53
N PRO A 50 3.18 -8.05 10.49
CA PRO A 50 3.29 -6.63 10.79
C PRO A 50 4.03 -5.90 9.67
N HIS A 51 3.68 -4.63 9.45
CA HIS A 51 4.22 -3.79 8.36
C HIS A 51 5.75 -3.77 8.26
N TYR A 52 6.47 -3.86 9.38
CA TYR A 52 7.93 -3.86 9.43
C TYR A 52 8.59 -5.21 9.08
N ARG A 53 7.79 -6.27 8.85
CA ARG A 53 8.25 -7.58 8.36
C ARG A 53 7.87 -7.85 6.90
N ILE A 54 7.06 -7.00 6.29
CA ILE A 54 6.65 -7.15 4.89
C ILE A 54 7.88 -7.03 4.00
N ASN A 55 8.05 -8.00 3.12
CA ASN A 55 9.10 -8.04 2.11
C ASN A 55 8.48 -8.19 0.71
N TYR A 56 9.30 -7.99 -0.33
CA TYR A 56 8.87 -8.15 -1.72
C TYR A 56 8.34 -9.56 -2.02
N SER A 57 8.87 -10.57 -1.32
CA SER A 57 8.42 -11.96 -1.42
C SER A 57 6.96 -12.16 -0.97
N ASP A 58 6.45 -11.29 -0.10
CA ASP A 58 5.07 -11.34 0.40
C ASP A 58 4.10 -10.64 -0.56
N LEU A 59 4.61 -9.82 -1.50
CA LEU A 59 3.83 -9.10 -2.50
C LEU A 59 3.71 -9.94 -3.78
N THR A 60 3.08 -11.11 -3.67
CA THR A 60 2.76 -11.96 -4.83
C THR A 60 1.42 -11.57 -5.46
N THR A 61 1.20 -11.95 -6.73
CA THR A 61 -0.08 -11.75 -7.43
C THR A 61 -1.27 -12.27 -6.61
N LYS A 62 -1.12 -13.46 -6.01
CA LYS A 62 -2.15 -14.06 -5.15
C LYS A 62 -2.51 -13.18 -3.96
N THR A 63 -1.51 -12.63 -3.28
CA THR A 63 -1.71 -11.69 -2.16
C THR A 63 -2.38 -10.39 -2.60
N MET A 64 -2.10 -9.92 -3.82
CA MET A 64 -2.77 -8.76 -4.38
C MET A 64 -4.24 -9.05 -4.71
N ASP A 65 -4.54 -10.23 -5.25
CA ASP A 65 -5.92 -10.66 -5.49
C ASP A 65 -6.71 -10.79 -4.18
N GLU A 66 -6.10 -11.40 -3.15
CA GLU A 66 -6.68 -11.50 -1.80
C GLU A 66 -6.90 -10.11 -1.18
N TYR A 67 -5.96 -9.17 -1.39
CA TYR A 67 -6.10 -7.79 -0.95
C TYR A 67 -7.25 -7.06 -1.66
N LEU A 68 -7.39 -7.23 -2.97
CA LEU A 68 -8.49 -6.64 -3.74
C LEU A 68 -9.86 -7.19 -3.30
N LEU A 69 -9.92 -8.50 -3.04
CA LEU A 69 -11.12 -9.15 -2.52
C LEU A 69 -11.46 -8.64 -1.11
N TRP A 70 -10.46 -8.49 -0.24
CA TRP A 70 -10.64 -7.91 1.10
C TRP A 70 -11.12 -6.46 1.04
N LEU A 71 -10.56 -5.63 0.15
CA LEU A 71 -11.03 -4.26 -0.06
C LEU A 71 -12.50 -4.19 -0.49
N GLN A 72 -12.96 -5.12 -1.32
CA GLN A 72 -14.34 -5.19 -1.77
C GLN A 72 -15.28 -5.66 -0.64
N ASN A 73 -14.87 -6.67 0.12
CA ASN A 73 -15.71 -7.30 1.15
C ASN A 73 -15.78 -6.49 2.45
N GLU A 74 -14.65 -6.02 2.97
CA GLU A 74 -14.60 -5.37 4.29
C GLU A 74 -14.83 -3.86 4.23
N LYS A 75 -14.41 -3.19 3.16
CA LYS A 75 -14.54 -1.72 3.07
C LYS A 75 -15.70 -1.23 2.20
N ASN A 76 -16.49 -2.13 1.60
CA ASN A 76 -17.59 -1.75 0.70
C ASN A 76 -17.15 -0.69 -0.35
N TYR A 77 -15.89 -0.71 -0.76
CA TYR A 77 -15.41 0.20 -1.80
C TYR A 77 -16.05 -0.25 -3.10
N SER A 78 -17.08 0.48 -3.53
CA SER A 78 -17.66 0.38 -4.87
C SER A 78 -16.54 0.40 -5.92
N ALA A 79 -16.72 -0.31 -7.03
CA ALA A 79 -15.75 -0.40 -8.14
C ALA A 79 -15.24 1.00 -8.61
N ALA A 80 -16.02 2.06 -8.40
CA ALA A 80 -15.63 3.44 -8.66
C ALA A 80 -14.48 3.94 -7.75
N SER A 81 -14.46 3.57 -6.47
CA SER A 81 -13.42 3.99 -5.51
C SER A 81 -12.11 3.21 -5.69
N GLN A 82 -12.16 1.97 -6.20
CA GLN A 82 -10.97 1.22 -6.62
C GLN A 82 -10.27 1.90 -7.80
N LYS A 83 -11.03 2.41 -8.78
CA LYS A 83 -10.48 3.08 -9.98
C LYS A 83 -9.80 4.43 -9.69
N GLN A 84 -10.18 5.10 -8.60
CA GLN A 84 -9.62 6.40 -8.19
C GLN A 84 -8.31 6.29 -7.39
N ARG A 85 -7.96 5.09 -6.91
CA ARG A 85 -6.71 4.82 -6.17
C ARG A 85 -5.92 3.71 -6.87
N PRO A 86 -5.44 3.93 -8.11
CA PRO A 86 -4.61 2.95 -8.78
C PRO A 86 -3.30 2.78 -8.02
N VAL A 87 -3.05 1.56 -7.52
CA VAL A 87 -1.74 1.15 -7.03
C VAL A 87 -1.00 0.54 -8.21
N PHE A 88 -0.53 1.40 -9.13
CA PHE A 88 0.49 1.11 -10.14
C PHE A 88 1.22 2.41 -10.48
#